data_AF-A0A344UVK3-F1
#
_entry.id   AF-A0A344UVK3-F1
#
_cell.length_a   1.000
_cell.length_b   1.000
_cell.length_c   1.000
_cell.angle_alpha   90.00
_cell.angle_beta   90.00
_cell.angle_gamma   90.00
#
_symmetry.space_group_name_H-M   'P 1'
#
loop_
_entity.id
_entity.type
_entity.pdbx_description
1 polymer ?
#
loop_
_entity_poly.entity_id
_entity_poly.type
_entity_poly.pdbx_seq_one_letter_code
_entity_poly.pdbx_strand_id
1 'polypeptide(L)'
;MADHERRKDDDRLDLPGPRRGSRGPRVQLDSERFGQFAESVARFMGTGKFLVYMTIIVIVWVAWNLIALVKLRWDPYPFILLNLFFSTQASYSAPLILLAQNRQEDRDRVSMAEDRRLTAQSRADMDYLAREVAAIRMQMGDLATRDYIRSELRDELRSLLAEFDDPVRHDQGPDDA
;
A
#
# COMPACT_ATOMS: atom_id res chain seq x y z
N MET A 1 -26.71 -34.99 44.38
CA MET A 1 -26.47 -33.55 44.17
C MET A 1 -25.03 -33.27 44.54
N ALA A 2 -24.10 -33.65 43.65
CA ALA A 2 -22.67 -33.39 43.77
C ALA A 2 -22.02 -33.78 42.43
N ASP A 3 -20.98 -33.04 42.07
CA ASP A 3 -20.00 -33.29 41.01
C ASP A 3 -20.31 -32.72 39.61
N HIS A 4 -20.00 -31.43 39.43
CA HIS A 4 -19.72 -30.84 38.11
C HIS A 4 -18.96 -29.49 38.21
N GLU A 5 -17.88 -29.41 39.00
CA GLU A 5 -17.05 -28.18 39.04
C GLU A 5 -15.54 -28.48 39.10
N ARG A 6 -15.00 -29.19 38.11
CA ARG A 6 -13.53 -29.32 37.95
C ARG A 6 -13.03 -29.25 36.51
N ARG A 7 -13.47 -28.28 35.71
CA ARG A 7 -12.79 -27.96 34.44
C ARG A 7 -13.00 -26.51 34.04
N LYS A 8 -12.00 -25.66 34.30
CA LYS A 8 -11.48 -24.57 33.41
C LYS A 8 -10.79 -23.46 34.22
N ASP A 9 -9.62 -23.71 34.77
CA ASP A 9 -8.76 -22.62 35.28
C ASP A 9 -7.27 -22.79 34.98
N ASP A 10 -6.87 -23.69 34.06
CA ASP A 10 -5.46 -23.97 33.76
C ASP A 10 -5.02 -23.56 32.33
N ASP A 11 -5.72 -22.60 31.68
CA ASP A 11 -5.36 -22.16 30.32
C ASP A 11 -5.22 -20.62 30.21
N ARG A 12 -4.75 -19.98 31.28
CA ARG A 12 -4.34 -18.57 31.25
C ARG A 12 -2.92 -18.49 30.70
N LEU A 13 -2.86 -18.51 29.37
CA LEU A 13 -1.75 -18.13 28.50
C LEU A 13 -0.73 -17.20 29.17
N ASP A 14 0.53 -17.64 29.14
CA ASP A 14 1.73 -16.88 29.45
C ASP A 14 1.79 -15.59 28.63
N LEU A 15 1.39 -14.46 29.23
CA LEU A 15 1.78 -13.15 28.71
C LEU A 15 3.23 -12.88 29.12
N PRO A 16 4.18 -12.74 28.19
CA PRO A 16 5.52 -12.28 28.54
C PRO A 16 5.40 -10.87 29.15
N GLY A 17 5.79 -10.76 30.42
CA GLY A 17 5.69 -9.53 31.21
C GLY A 17 6.35 -8.32 30.52
N PRO A 18 5.87 -7.09 30.78
CA PRO A 18 6.43 -5.89 30.17
C PRO A 18 7.89 -5.76 30.60
N ARG A 19 8.79 -5.84 29.62
CA ARG A 19 10.23 -5.62 29.79
C ARG A 19 10.45 -4.32 30.58
N ARG A 20 10.92 -4.49 31.81
CA ARG A 20 11.28 -3.43 32.76
C ARG A 20 12.20 -2.44 32.05
N GLY A 21 11.73 -1.21 31.93
CA GLY A 21 12.36 -0.16 31.14
C GLY A 21 13.83 0.04 31.50
N SER A 22 14.67 -0.01 30.46
CA SER A 22 16.04 0.49 30.52
C SER A 22 16.00 1.98 30.87
N ARG A 23 16.34 2.31 32.12
CA ARG A 23 16.63 3.67 32.59
C ARG A 23 18.08 4.04 32.24
N GLY A 24 18.42 3.99 30.96
CA GLY A 24 19.58 4.69 30.45
C GLY A 24 19.23 6.17 30.22
N PRO A 25 20.20 7.10 30.31
CA PRO A 25 19.96 8.45 29.82
C PRO A 25 19.61 8.33 28.34
N ARG A 26 18.35 8.62 28.00
CA ARG A 26 17.92 8.79 26.61
C ARG A 26 18.67 10.01 26.11
N VAL A 27 19.79 9.76 25.44
CA VAL A 27 20.46 10.78 24.64
C VAL A 27 19.47 11.13 23.54
N GLN A 28 18.62 12.12 23.82
CA GLN A 28 17.86 12.83 22.79
C GLN A 28 18.91 13.62 22.03
N LEU A 29 19.66 12.94 21.15
CA LEU A 29 20.32 13.62 20.05
C LEU A 29 19.20 14.40 19.35
N ASP A 30 19.38 15.71 19.20
CA ASP A 30 18.41 16.64 18.60
C ASP A 30 17.94 16.14 17.23
N SER A 31 16.92 15.27 17.23
CA SER A 31 16.45 14.51 16.07
C SER A 31 16.00 15.44 14.94
N GLU A 32 15.59 16.66 15.29
CA GLU A 32 15.19 17.71 14.37
C GLU A 32 16.37 18.21 13.51
N ARG A 33 17.49 18.57 14.14
CA ARG A 33 18.66 19.13 13.44
C ARG A 33 19.41 18.06 12.66
N PHE A 34 19.53 16.86 13.25
CA PHE A 34 20.09 15.70 12.56
C PHE A 34 19.21 15.22 11.40
N GLY A 35 17.88 15.33 11.53
CA GLY A 35 16.94 15.01 10.46
C GLY A 35 17.08 15.89 9.23
N GLN A 36 17.18 17.20 9.42
CA GLN A 36 17.40 18.15 8.33
C GLN A 36 18.77 17.95 7.65
N PHE A 37 19.81 17.65 8.44
CA PHE A 37 21.13 17.32 7.91
C PHE A 37 21.11 16.03 7.07
N ALA A 38 20.51 14.96 7.60
CA ALA A 38 20.38 13.69 6.89
C ALA A 38 19.59 13.84 5.58
N GLU A 39 18.52 14.63 5.57
CA GLU A 39 17.73 14.89 4.37
C GLU A 39 18.49 15.71 3.32
N SER A 40 19.32 16.66 3.75
CA SER A 40 20.24 17.37 2.86
C SER A 40 21.30 16.44 2.27
N VAL A 41 21.89 15.57 3.10
CA VAL A 41 22.91 14.61 2.67
C VAL A 41 22.32 13.55 1.74
N ALA A 42 21.11 13.06 2.00
CA ALA A 42 20.41 12.10 1.15
C ALA A 42 20.12 12.68 -0.24
N ARG A 43 19.63 13.94 -0.31
CA ARG A 43 19.44 14.64 -1.60
C ARG A 43 20.75 14.88 -2.34
N PHE A 44 21.83 15.14 -1.60
CA PHE A 44 23.16 15.35 -2.17
C PHE A 44 23.77 14.06 -2.72
N MET A 45 23.71 12.95 -1.96
CA MET A 45 24.21 11.63 -2.39
C MET A 45 23.36 11.01 -3.52
N GLY A 46 22.05 11.27 -3.55
CA GLY A 46 21.16 10.77 -4.62
C GLY A 46 21.39 11.43 -5.99
N THR A 47 22.19 12.50 -6.05
CA THR A 47 22.51 13.20 -7.29
C THR A 47 23.86 12.72 -7.83
N GLY A 48 23.94 12.32 -9.12
CA GLY A 48 25.19 11.90 -9.77
C GLY A 48 26.34 12.94 -9.74
N LYS A 49 26.04 14.19 -9.37
CA LYS A 49 27.00 15.27 -9.14
C LYS A 49 28.00 14.95 -8.01
N PHE A 50 27.59 14.22 -6.97
CA PHE A 50 28.48 13.84 -5.85
C PHE A 50 29.67 13.00 -6.33
N LEU A 51 29.38 12.00 -7.17
CA LEU A 51 30.41 11.12 -7.75
C LEU A 51 31.40 11.93 -8.59
N VAL A 52 30.90 12.86 -9.41
CA VAL A 52 31.77 13.74 -10.23
C VAL A 52 32.71 14.57 -9.35
N TYR A 53 32.19 15.23 -8.30
CA TYR A 53 33.03 16.00 -7.37
C TYR A 53 34.08 15.12 -6.67
N MET A 54 33.70 13.93 -6.19
CA MET A 54 34.63 13.00 -5.54
C MET A 54 35.74 12.53 -6.50
N THR A 55 35.40 12.22 -7.75
CA THR A 55 36.40 11.85 -8.77
C THR A 55 37.35 13.01 -9.06
N ILE A 56 36.85 14.24 -9.18
CA ILE A 56 37.70 15.42 -9.40
C ILE A 56 38.69 15.60 -8.25
N ILE A 57 38.24 15.49 -6.99
CA ILE A 57 39.11 15.62 -5.81
C ILE A 57 40.23 14.58 -5.84
N VAL A 58 39.90 13.32 -6.14
CA VAL A 58 40.90 12.24 -6.25
C VAL A 58 41.91 12.54 -7.36
N ILE A 59 41.44 12.97 -8.54
CA ILE A 59 42.32 13.33 -9.67
C ILE A 59 43.25 14.49 -9.29
N VAL A 60 42.70 15.54 -8.67
CA VAL A 60 43.48 16.71 -8.23
C VAL A 60 44.52 16.30 -7.18
N TRP A 61 44.16 15.44 -6.23
CA TRP A 61 45.09 14.94 -5.22
C TRP A 61 46.25 14.15 -5.83
N VAL A 62 45.94 13.22 -6.74
CA VAL A 62 46.93 12.43 -7.46
C VAL A 62 47.83 13.35 -8.30
N ALA A 63 47.26 14.28 -9.07
CA ALA A 63 48.00 15.23 -9.88
C ALA A 63 48.92 16.13 -9.04
N TRP A 64 48.41 16.65 -7.92
CA TRP A 64 49.19 17.43 -6.97
C TRP A 64 50.36 16.63 -6.42
N ASN A 65 50.15 15.36 -6.07
CA ASN A 65 51.22 14.50 -5.58
C ASN A 65 52.26 14.18 -6.64
N LEU A 66 51.85 13.96 -7.90
CA LEU A 66 52.79 13.74 -9.02
C LEU A 66 53.70 14.96 -9.25
N ILE A 67 53.16 16.18 -9.17
CA ILE A 67 53.93 17.42 -9.31
C ILE A 67 54.81 17.65 -8.07
N ALA A 68 54.27 17.38 -6.88
CA ALA A 68 55.00 17.48 -5.63
C ALA A 68 56.15 16.46 -5.53
N LEU A 69 56.02 15.28 -6.14
CA LEU A 69 57.07 14.24 -6.17
C LEU A 69 58.42 14.76 -6.70
N VAL A 70 58.40 15.78 -7.57
CA VAL A 70 59.59 16.40 -8.16
C VAL A 70 60.33 17.31 -7.17
N LYS A 71 59.68 17.80 -6.10
CA LYS A 71 60.28 18.75 -5.14
C LYS A 71 60.21 18.33 -3.67
N LEU A 72 59.14 17.66 -3.24
CA LEU A 72 58.87 17.25 -1.87
C LEU A 72 57.94 16.03 -1.90
N ARG A 73 58.46 14.84 -1.55
CA ARG A 73 57.75 13.55 -1.60
C ARG A 73 56.66 13.44 -0.51
N TRP A 74 55.57 14.19 -0.66
CA TRP A 74 54.53 14.35 0.35
C TRP A 74 53.66 13.07 0.51
N ASP A 75 53.38 12.31 -0.55
CA ASP A 75 52.72 10.99 -0.48
C ASP A 75 53.15 10.06 -1.65
N PRO A 76 54.30 9.37 -1.54
CA PRO A 76 54.79 8.44 -2.56
C PRO A 76 53.80 7.28 -2.83
N TYR A 77 53.84 6.74 -4.05
CA TYR A 77 53.11 5.51 -4.39
C TYR A 77 53.38 4.41 -3.35
N PRO A 78 52.37 3.84 -2.66
CA PRO A 78 50.95 3.67 -3.05
C PRO A 78 49.92 4.64 -2.43
N PHE A 79 50.26 5.92 -2.18
CA PHE A 79 49.34 6.95 -1.64
C PHE A 79 48.69 6.59 -0.29
N ILE A 80 49.50 6.49 0.77
CA ILE A 80 49.06 6.02 2.08
C ILE A 80 48.04 6.97 2.73
N LEU A 81 48.18 8.28 2.50
CA LEU A 81 47.29 9.27 3.09
C LEU A 81 45.92 9.25 2.42
N LEU A 82 45.88 9.09 1.10
CA LEU A 82 44.64 8.94 0.35
C LEU A 82 43.89 7.68 0.78
N ASN A 83 44.62 6.57 0.95
CA ASN A 83 44.04 5.32 1.41
C ASN A 83 43.51 5.42 2.86
N LEU A 84 44.26 6.10 3.74
CA LEU A 84 43.82 6.35 5.12
C LEU A 84 42.52 7.18 5.13
N PHE A 85 42.46 8.22 4.31
CA PHE A 85 41.25 9.05 4.19
C PHE A 85 40.05 8.24 3.72
N PHE A 86 40.19 7.41 2.68
CA PHE A 86 39.12 6.53 2.20
C PHE A 86 38.68 5.51 3.26
N SER A 87 39.62 4.96 4.03
CA SER A 87 39.32 4.02 5.10
C SER A 87 38.49 4.68 6.21
N THR A 88 38.85 5.88 6.64
CA THR A 88 38.07 6.65 7.62
C THR A 88 36.72 7.07 7.04
N GLN A 89 36.66 7.46 5.76
CA GLN A 89 35.44 7.86 5.08
C GLN A 89 34.42 6.71 5.05
N ALA A 90 34.86 5.50 4.72
CA ALA A 90 34.01 4.32 4.75
C ALA A 90 33.52 4.01 6.18
N SER A 91 34.40 4.10 7.18
CA SER A 91 34.07 3.84 8.58
C SER A 91 33.03 4.80 9.15
N TYR A 92 33.12 6.10 8.81
CA TYR A 92 32.13 7.10 9.25
C TYR A 92 30.84 7.09 8.42
N SER A 93 30.88 6.56 7.19
CA SER A 93 29.68 6.46 6.34
C SER A 93 28.65 5.49 6.93
N ALA A 94 29.07 4.34 7.46
CA ALA A 94 28.17 3.34 8.01
C ALA A 94 27.17 3.88 9.07
N PRO A 95 27.61 4.61 10.12
CA PRO A 95 26.68 5.17 11.11
C PRO A 95 25.79 6.28 10.54
N LEU A 96 26.29 7.09 9.60
CA LEU A 96 25.50 8.14 8.95
C LEU A 96 24.41 7.54 8.07
N ILE A 97 24.76 6.49 7.30
CA ILE A 97 23.81 5.73 6.47
C ILE A 97 22.74 5.08 7.35
N LEU A 98 23.12 4.44 8.46
CA LEU A 98 22.19 3.85 9.42
C LEU A 98 21.19 4.88 9.96
N LEU A 99 21.65 6.10 10.24
CA LEU A 99 20.77 7.17 10.72
C LEU A 99 19.82 7.66 9.62
N ALA A 100 20.30 7.76 8.37
CA ALA A 100 19.46 8.11 7.24
C ALA A 100 18.41 7.00 6.96
N GLN A 101 18.81 5.73 7.08
CA GLN A 101 17.94 4.57 6.90
C GLN A 101 16.84 4.49 7.96
N ASN A 102 17.17 4.66 9.25
CA ASN A 102 16.15 4.67 10.32
C ASN A 102 15.02 5.69 10.06
N ARG A 103 15.36 6.86 9.51
CA ARG A 103 14.36 7.88 9.16
C ARG A 103 13.54 7.53 7.94
N GLN A 104 14.15 6.88 6.94
CA GLN A 104 13.42 6.38 5.78
C GLN A 104 12.41 5.31 6.22
N GLU A 105 12.84 4.36 7.05
CA GLU A 105 12.00 3.30 7.62
C GLU A 105 10.84 3.84 8.46
N ASP A 106 11.07 4.89 9.27
CA ASP A 106 10.01 5.52 10.05
C ASP A 106 8.93 6.18 9.15
N ARG A 107 9.34 6.88 8.09
CA ARG A 107 8.40 7.47 7.10
C ARG A 107 7.64 6.37 6.36
N ASP A 108 8.36 5.35 5.89
CA ASP A 108 7.78 4.23 5.16
C ASP A 108 6.77 3.49 6.05
N ARG A 109 7.06 3.34 7.35
CA ARG A 109 6.14 2.71 8.30
C ARG A 109 4.83 3.50 8.47
N VAL A 110 4.89 4.83 8.53
CA VAL A 110 3.69 5.68 8.62
C VAL A 110 2.88 5.58 7.32
N SER A 111 3.54 5.70 6.16
CA SER A 111 2.90 5.56 4.86
C SER A 111 2.22 4.20 4.71
N MET A 112 2.87 3.12 5.12
CA MET A 112 2.33 1.76 5.07
C MET A 112 1.17 1.54 6.05
N ALA A 113 1.12 2.27 7.16
CA ALA A 113 0.00 2.21 8.09
C ALA A 113 -1.23 2.95 7.53
N GLU A 114 -1.01 4.09 6.88
CA GLU A 114 -2.06 4.86 6.21
C GLU A 114 -2.63 4.10 5.01
N ASP A 115 -1.77 3.53 4.16
CA ASP A 115 -2.19 2.74 3.01
C ASP A 115 -3.04 1.52 3.41
N ARG A 116 -2.67 0.85 4.51
CA ARG A 116 -3.49 -0.22 5.10
C ARG A 116 -4.87 0.27 5.55
N ARG A 117 -4.95 1.46 6.14
CA ARG A 117 -6.24 2.06 6.55
C ARG A 117 -7.09 2.41 5.34
N LEU A 118 -6.50 3.03 4.32
CA LEU A 118 -7.18 3.37 3.07
C LEU A 118 -7.68 2.12 2.34
N THR A 119 -6.85 1.08 2.25
CA THR A 119 -7.24 -0.20 1.66
C THR A 119 -8.39 -0.86 2.42
N ALA A 120 -8.37 -0.82 3.76
CA ALA A 120 -9.47 -1.33 4.57
C ALA A 120 -10.78 -0.57 4.35
N GLN A 121 -10.72 0.77 4.27
CA GLN A 121 -11.88 1.61 3.96
C GLN A 121 -12.42 1.35 2.55
N SER A 122 -11.55 1.36 1.55
CA SER A 122 -11.90 1.07 0.16
C SER A 122 -12.57 -0.30 0.01
N ARG A 123 -12.09 -1.32 0.73
CA ARG A 123 -12.73 -2.63 0.76
C ARG A 123 -14.14 -2.59 1.37
N ALA A 124 -14.32 -1.87 2.48
CA ALA A 124 -15.63 -1.72 3.09
C ALA A 124 -16.62 -0.97 2.18
N ASP A 125 -16.15 0.06 1.47
CA ASP A 125 -16.95 0.82 0.52
C ASP A 125 -17.34 -0.05 -0.69
N MET A 126 -16.42 -0.86 -1.22
CA MET A 126 -16.74 -1.83 -2.26
C MET A 126 -17.76 -2.87 -1.80
N ASP A 127 -17.63 -3.39 -0.58
CA ASP A 127 -18.59 -4.34 -0.02
C ASP A 127 -19.98 -3.68 0.16
N TYR A 128 -20.01 -2.41 0.56
CA TYR A 128 -21.26 -1.64 0.67
C TYR A 128 -21.90 -1.44 -0.71
N LEU A 129 -21.13 -0.97 -1.69
CA LEU A 129 -21.60 -0.79 -3.07
C LEU A 129 -22.09 -2.10 -3.68
N ALA A 130 -21.40 -3.22 -3.43
CA ALA A 130 -21.82 -4.53 -3.91
C ALA A 130 -23.16 -4.96 -3.32
N ARG A 131 -23.39 -4.69 -2.03
CA ARG A 131 -24.68 -4.95 -1.37
C ARG A 131 -25.78 -4.05 -1.93
N GLU A 132 -25.49 -2.77 -2.15
CA GLU A 132 -26.45 -1.83 -2.71
C GLU A 132 -26.85 -2.22 -4.14
N VAL A 133 -25.88 -2.59 -4.98
CA VAL A 133 -26.12 -3.08 -6.34
C VAL A 133 -26.94 -4.38 -6.32
N ALA A 134 -26.65 -5.30 -5.38
CA ALA A 134 -27.43 -6.52 -5.23
C ALA A 134 -28.89 -6.23 -4.82
N ALA A 135 -29.11 -5.27 -3.91
CA ALA A 135 -30.44 -4.84 -3.50
C ALA A 135 -31.22 -4.20 -4.67
N ILE A 136 -30.58 -3.30 -5.41
CA ILE A 136 -31.17 -2.69 -6.62
C ILE A 136 -31.52 -3.76 -7.65
N ARG A 137 -30.64 -4.74 -7.88
CA ARG A 137 -30.89 -5.85 -8.82
C ARG A 137 -32.12 -6.67 -8.42
N MET A 138 -32.30 -6.92 -7.12
CA MET A 138 -33.45 -7.68 -6.62
C MET A 138 -34.76 -6.91 -6.81
N GLN A 139 -34.76 -5.60 -6.53
CA GLN A 139 -35.92 -4.74 -6.79
C GLN A 139 -36.28 -4.67 -8.28
N MET A 140 -35.29 -4.59 -9.18
CA MET A 140 -35.56 -4.65 -10.62
C MET A 140 -36.09 -6.01 -11.07
N GLY A 141 -35.62 -7.10 -10.45
CA GLY A 141 -36.13 -8.45 -10.71
C GLY A 141 -37.64 -8.57 -10.43
N ASP A 142 -38.10 -8.10 -9.27
CA ASP A 142 -39.51 -8.15 -8.90
C ASP A 142 -40.41 -7.33 -9.83
N LEU A 143 -39.93 -6.15 -10.29
CA LEU A 143 -40.64 -5.32 -11.25
C LEU A 143 -40.76 -6.01 -12.61
N ALA A 144 -39.67 -6.58 -13.12
CA ALA A 144 -39.68 -7.32 -14.38
C ALA A 144 -40.64 -8.52 -14.34
N THR A 145 -40.65 -9.28 -13.23
CA THR A 145 -41.59 -10.39 -13.05
C THR A 145 -43.04 -9.92 -13.01
N ARG A 146 -43.34 -8.82 -12.30
CA ARG A 146 -44.70 -8.27 -12.25
C ARG A 146 -45.19 -7.80 -13.61
N ASP A 147 -44.36 -7.06 -14.35
CA ASP A 147 -44.74 -6.54 -15.67
C ASP A 147 -44.93 -7.66 -16.68
N TYR A 148 -44.07 -8.68 -16.66
CA TYR A 148 -44.22 -9.89 -17.48
C TYR A 148 -45.51 -10.66 -17.16
N ILE A 149 -45.77 -10.94 -15.88
CA ILE A 149 -47.02 -11.62 -15.47
C ILE A 149 -48.24 -10.81 -15.91
N ARG A 150 -48.18 -9.49 -15.79
CA ARG A 150 -49.28 -8.60 -16.18
C ARG A 150 -49.50 -8.55 -17.69
N SER A 151 -48.44 -8.56 -18.51
CA SER A 151 -48.58 -8.62 -19.96
C SER A 151 -49.17 -9.95 -20.40
N GLU A 152 -48.68 -11.07 -19.85
CA GLU A 152 -49.17 -12.40 -20.19
C GLU A 152 -50.65 -12.56 -19.85
N LEU A 153 -51.04 -12.16 -18.64
CA LEU A 153 -52.46 -12.16 -18.22
C LEU A 153 -53.32 -11.30 -19.14
N ARG A 154 -52.80 -10.16 -19.63
CA ARG A 154 -53.54 -9.28 -20.52
C ARG A 154 -53.70 -9.89 -21.91
N ASP A 155 -52.67 -10.55 -22.42
CA ASP A 155 -52.69 -11.19 -23.73
C ASP A 155 -53.63 -12.40 -23.74
N GLU A 156 -53.61 -13.23 -22.68
CA GLU A 156 -54.55 -14.34 -22.49
C GLU A 156 -55.99 -13.86 -22.32
N LEU A 157 -56.22 -12.81 -21.52
CA LEU A 157 -57.57 -12.22 -21.41
C LEU A 157 -58.07 -11.71 -22.77
N ARG A 158 -57.18 -11.16 -23.60
CA ARG A 158 -57.52 -10.63 -24.92
C ARG A 158 -57.80 -11.74 -25.93
N SER A 159 -57.08 -12.87 -25.85
CA SER A 159 -57.32 -14.04 -26.71
C SER A 159 -58.70 -14.64 -26.43
N LEU A 160 -59.03 -14.87 -25.14
CA LEU A 160 -60.34 -15.38 -24.73
C LEU A 160 -61.47 -14.44 -25.11
N LEU A 161 -61.29 -13.12 -24.92
CA LEU A 161 -62.30 -12.15 -25.30
C LEU A 161 -62.55 -12.15 -26.82
N ALA A 162 -61.49 -12.28 -27.62
CA ALA A 162 -61.61 -12.38 -29.08
C ALA A 162 -62.31 -13.67 -29.54
N GLU A 163 -62.14 -14.77 -28.80
CA GLU A 163 -62.86 -16.02 -29.04
C GLU A 163 -64.36 -15.90 -28.72
N PHE A 164 -64.72 -15.19 -27.64
CA PHE A 164 -66.12 -14.93 -27.29
C PHE A 164 -66.81 -13.86 -28.15
N ASP A 165 -66.05 -12.88 -28.64
CA ASP A 165 -66.53 -11.81 -29.51
C ASP A 165 -66.59 -12.24 -30.99
N ASP A 166 -66.21 -13.48 -31.34
CA ASP A 166 -66.49 -14.11 -32.64
C ASP A 166 -67.95 -14.61 -32.63
N PRO A 167 -68.92 -13.77 -33.02
CA PRO A 167 -70.32 -14.12 -32.90
C PRO A 167 -70.63 -14.92 -34.15
N VAL A 168 -70.61 -16.25 -34.02
CA VAL A 168 -71.34 -17.16 -34.91
C VAL A 168 -71.30 -16.69 -36.36
N ARG A 169 -70.22 -17.01 -37.06
CA ARG A 169 -70.27 -17.15 -38.52
C ARG A 169 -71.19 -18.35 -38.83
N HIS A 170 -72.49 -18.15 -38.58
CA HIS A 170 -73.56 -18.99 -39.07
C HIS A 170 -73.43 -18.97 -40.59
N ASP A 171 -73.12 -20.14 -41.13
CA ASP A 171 -73.86 -20.68 -42.24
C ASP A 171 -74.03 -19.72 -43.44
N GLN A 172 -73.00 -19.66 -44.28
CA GLN A 172 -73.19 -19.40 -45.70
C GLN A 172 -72.70 -20.59 -46.51
N GLY A 173 -73.65 -21.46 -46.83
CA GLY A 173 -73.63 -22.29 -48.02
C GLY A 173 -74.96 -23.04 -48.13
N PRO A 174 -75.44 -23.41 -49.32
CA PRO A 174 -75.43 -22.74 -50.62
C PRO A 174 -76.87 -22.57 -51.15
N ASP A 175 -77.26 -21.43 -51.73
CA ASP A 175 -78.52 -21.35 -52.49
C ASP A 175 -78.48 -20.17 -53.47
N ASP A 176 -78.22 -20.47 -54.74
CA ASP A 176 -78.68 -19.68 -55.89
C ASP A 176 -79.02 -20.66 -57.02
N ALA A 177 -80.28 -20.60 -57.46
CA ALA A 177 -80.96 -21.45 -58.41
C ALA A 177 -80.57 -21.23 -59.88
#